data_AF-A0A2M8CWB2-F1
#
_entry.id   AF-A0A2M8CWB2-F1
#
_cell.length_a   1.000
_cell.length_b   1.000
_cell.length_c   1.000
_cell.angle_alpha   90.00
_cell.angle_beta   90.00
_cell.angle_gamma   90.00
#
_symmetry.space_group_name_H-M   'P 1'
#
loop_
_entity.id
_entity.type
_entity.pdbx_description
1 polymer ?
#
loop_
_entity_poly.entity_id
_entity_poly.type
_entity_poly.pdbx_seq_one_letter_code
_entity_poly.pdbx_strand_id
1 'polypeptide(L)' 'EEQVKHDVLLAPQWTKKFTTVEQIAGTALFLCSDHAENITGTSIAVDGGWTAA' A
#
# COMPACT_ATOMS: atom_id res chain seq x y z
N GLU A 1 13.65 -15.02 12.67
CA GLU A 1 12.47 -14.13 12.59
C GLU A 1 12.63 -13.06 11.51
N GLU A 2 13.72 -12.28 11.52
CA GLU A 2 14.04 -11.29 10.47
C GLU A 2 14.07 -11.86 9.04
N GLN A 3 14.73 -13.01 8.83
CA GLN A 3 14.71 -13.68 7.52
C GLN A 3 13.30 -14.07 7.07
N VAL A 4 12.41 -14.46 7.98
CA VAL A 4 11.03 -14.80 7.61
C VAL A 4 10.25 -13.55 7.22
N LYS A 5 10.49 -12.42 7.89
CA LYS A 5 9.90 -11.13 7.50
C LYS A 5 10.34 -10.72 6.10
N HIS A 6 11.63 -10.75 5.82
CA HIS A 6 12.18 -10.30 4.53
C HIS A 6 11.90 -11.31 3.39
N ASP A 7 12.17 -12.59 3.62
CA ASP A 7 12.22 -13.62 2.57
C ASP A 7 10.88 -14.34 2.35
N VAL A 8 9.90 -14.14 3.24
CA VAL A 8 8.57 -14.75 3.09
C VAL A 8 7.47 -13.69 3.07
N LEU A 9 7.37 -12.84 4.10
CA LEU A 9 6.27 -11.88 4.21
C LEU A 9 6.42 -10.69 3.26
N LEU A 10 7.65 -10.25 3.00
CA LEU A 10 7.98 -9.13 2.12
C LEU A 10 8.47 -9.59 0.74
N ALA A 11 8.60 -10.90 0.50
CA ALA A 11 8.95 -11.46 -0.79
C ALA A 11 8.11 -10.88 -1.95
N PRO A 12 6.76 -10.81 -1.86
CA PRO A 12 5.95 -10.27 -2.94
C PRO A 12 5.97 -8.74 -3.04
N GLN A 13 6.47 -8.02 -2.02
CA GLN A 13 6.59 -6.56 -2.05
C GLN A 13 7.95 -6.16 -2.61
N TRP A 14 7.97 -5.36 -3.68
CA TRP A 14 9.22 -4.86 -4.28
C TRP A 14 9.97 -3.95 -3.31
N THR A 15 9.25 -3.15 -2.53
CA THR A 15 9.83 -2.19 -1.57
C THR A 15 10.51 -2.85 -0.37
N LYS A 16 10.24 -4.14 -0.11
CA LYS A 16 10.68 -4.88 1.09
C LYS A 16 10.35 -4.14 2.39
N LYS A 17 9.23 -3.42 2.42
CA LYS A 17 8.74 -2.68 3.58
C LYS A 17 7.25 -2.89 3.71
N PHE A 18 6.80 -3.31 4.89
CA PHE A 18 5.38 -3.43 5.17
C PHE A 18 4.66 -2.10 4.97
N THR A 19 3.49 -2.15 4.34
CA THR A 19 2.55 -1.04 4.39
C THR A 19 2.10 -0.83 5.84
N THR A 20 2.25 0.39 6.35
CA THR A 20 1.84 0.74 7.72
C THR A 20 0.39 1.21 7.78
N VAL A 21 -0.19 1.19 8.98
CA VAL A 21 -1.56 1.68 9.21
C VAL A 21 -1.68 3.17 8.88
N GLU A 22 -0.65 3.95 9.17
CA GLU A 22 -0.58 5.39 8.89
C GLU A 22 -0.56 5.66 7.38
N GLN A 23 0.08 4.80 6.60
CA GLN A 23 0.07 4.92 5.13
C GLN A 23 -1.33 4.66 4.57
N ILE A 24 -2.03 3.63 5.07
CA ILE A 24 -3.43 3.36 4.69
C ILE A 24 -4.34 4.52 5.12
N ALA A 25 -4.19 5.01 6.35
CA ALA A 25 -4.97 6.13 6.87
C ALA A 25 -4.72 7.41 6.05
N GLY A 26 -3.47 7.68 5.67
CA GLY A 26 -3.11 8.80 4.79
C GLY A 26 -3.77 8.70 3.42
N THR A 27 -3.78 7.52 2.80
CA THR A 27 -4.50 7.31 1.53
C THR A 27 -6.00 7.52 1.69
N ALA A 28 -6.60 7.01 2.78
CA ALA A 28 -8.02 7.22 3.06
C ALA A 28 -8.36 8.70 3.25
N LEU A 29 -7.55 9.45 4.02
CA LEU A 29 -7.71 10.89 4.22
C LEU A 29 -7.59 11.67 2.90
N PHE A 30 -6.64 11.29 2.03
CA PHE A 30 -6.53 11.87 0.69
C PHE A 30 -7.80 11.63 -0.14
N LEU A 31 -8.31 10.40 -0.15
CA LEU A 31 -9.54 10.04 -0.87
C LEU A 31 -10.79 10.75 -0.34
N CYS A 32 -10.80 11.15 0.93
CA CYS A 32 -11.87 11.94 1.53
C CYS A 32 -11.72 13.47 1.32
N SER A 33 -10.67 13.93 0.64
CA SER A 33 -10.42 15.35 0.39
C SER A 33 -10.95 15.81 -0.97
N ASP A 34 -11.09 17.13 -1.15
CA ASP A 34 -11.50 17.75 -2.43
C ASP A 34 -10.57 17.40 -3.60
N HIS A 35 -9.32 17.00 -3.32
CA HIS A 35 -8.33 16.64 -4.35
C HIS A 35 -8.66 15.32 -5.05
N ALA A 36 -9.51 14.50 -4.44
CA ALA A 36 -9.91 13.19 -4.95
C ALA A 36 -11.35 13.19 -5.52
N GLU A 37 -11.98 14.35 -5.74
CA GLU A 37 -13.40 14.47 -6.14
C GLU A 37 -13.79 13.58 -7.34
N ASN A 38 -12.89 13.38 -8.30
CA ASN A 38 -13.12 12.56 -9.49
C ASN A 38 -12.44 11.17 -9.45
N ILE A 39 -11.91 10.75 -8.30
CA ILE A 39 -11.36 9.40 -8.12
C ILE A 39 -12.51 8.49 -7.62
N THR A 40 -13.19 7.83 -8.54
CA THR A 40 -14.36 6.97 -8.24
C THR A 40 -14.35 5.68 -9.05
N GLY A 41 -14.93 4.61 -8.49
CA GLY A 41 -15.07 3.31 -9.16
C GLY A 41 -13.75 2.59 -9.45
N THR A 42 -12.67 2.93 -8.76
CA THR A 42 -11.33 2.41 -9.01
C THR A 42 -10.65 1.91 -7.74
N SER A 43 -9.74 0.95 -7.88
CA SER A 43 -8.88 0.47 -6.79
C SER A 43 -7.60 1.28 -6.70
N ILE A 44 -7.24 1.74 -5.50
CA ILE A 44 -5.94 2.36 -5.22
C ILE A 44 -5.07 1.36 -4.44
N ALA A 45 -4.06 0.81 -5.11
CA ALA A 45 -3.16 -0.17 -4.50
C ALA A 45 -2.13 0.52 -3.58
N VAL A 46 -2.02 0.02 -2.34
CA VAL A 46 -1.02 0.45 -1.34
C VAL A 46 -0.30 -0.79 -0.80
N ASP A 47 0.41 -1.47 -1.69
CA ASP A 47 0.87 -2.86 -1.48
C ASP A 47 2.39 -3.07 -1.63
N GLY A 48 3.16 -1.98 -1.71
CA GLY A 48 4.61 -2.07 -1.90
C GLY A 48 5.04 -2.63 -3.26
N GLY A 49 4.17 -2.55 -4.28
CA GLY A 49 4.44 -3.03 -5.62
C GLY A 49 4.08 -4.50 -5.85
N TRP A 50 3.26 -5.09 -4.98
CA TRP A 50 2.80 -6.48 -5.12
C TRP A 50 2.04 -6.68 -6.42
N THR A 51 1.05 -5.85 -6.70
CA THR A 51 0.17 -6.01 -7.89
C THR A 51 0.88 -5.68 -9.21
N ALA A 52 2.09 -5.12 -9.17
CA ALA A 52 2.85 -4.77 -10.36
C ALA A 52 3.69 -5.92 -10.94
N ALA A 53 3.89 -6.99 -10.17
CA ALA A 53 4.72 -8.15 -10.53
C ALA A 53 3.92 -9.26 -11.23
#